data_AF-A0A5C3P2D0-F1
#
_entry.id   AF-A0A5C3P2D0-F1
#
_cell.length_a   1.000
_cell.length_b   1.000
_cell.length_c   1.000
_cell.angle_alpha   90.00
_cell.angle_beta   90.00
_cell.angle_gamma   90.00
#
_symmetry.space_group_name_H-M   'P 1'
#
loop_
_entity.id
_entity.type
_entity.pdbx_description
1 polymer ?
#
loop_
_entity_poly.entity_id
_entity_poly.type
_entity_poly.pdbx_seq_one_letter_code
_entity_poly.pdbx_strand_id
1 'polypeptide(L)'
;MGGRTKYYTAEDRRLAKLAQARRYRSSPKGKTTKSAANCRQYEQRMQIVAAGLSAGVRLPDLSLFVPGVLLERGARVLRPSWSVYLAPTQPTEPPLMGLWTPPFCYVRVPDRDLASLPIGTNLWNSKAACLGTYQNTEITEAAYVRYDRWVVATEERIAAEVGEELGTRIASWCSLWLSEQRARSPDEVKQVALDWGAKVVCLLLTEWECRVHEGAKGYEEARTLGRLPWQAMGKASRRLFDAEM
;
A
#
# COMPACT_ATOMS: atom_id res chain seq x y z
N MET A 1 22.12 -58.76 34.66
CA MET A 1 22.31 -57.97 33.41
C MET A 1 21.93 -56.52 33.69
N GLY A 2 22.90 -55.67 34.05
CA GLY A 2 22.65 -54.27 34.40
C GLY A 2 22.58 -53.38 33.15
N GLY A 3 21.45 -52.71 32.94
CA GLY A 3 21.31 -51.70 31.89
C GLY A 3 22.23 -50.51 32.18
N ARG A 4 23.25 -50.28 31.34
CA ARG A 4 24.12 -49.11 31.44
C ARG A 4 23.31 -47.83 31.23
N THR A 5 23.30 -46.96 32.23
CA THR A 5 22.63 -45.65 32.19
C THR A 5 23.33 -44.79 31.13
N LYS A 6 22.65 -44.56 29.99
CA LYS A 6 23.22 -43.90 28.80
C LYS A 6 23.56 -42.41 28.99
N TYR A 7 23.02 -41.77 30.03
CA TYR A 7 23.25 -40.37 30.37
C TYR A 7 23.36 -40.24 31.88
N TYR A 8 24.49 -39.73 32.36
CA TYR A 8 24.82 -39.66 33.79
C TYR A 8 24.33 -38.36 34.43
N THR A 9 24.16 -37.29 33.65
CA THR A 9 23.63 -36.01 34.13
C THR A 9 22.41 -35.55 33.33
N ALA A 10 21.65 -34.60 33.90
CA ALA A 10 20.54 -33.93 33.19
C ALA A 10 21.04 -33.12 31.98
N GLU A 11 22.27 -32.58 32.07
CA GLU A 11 22.92 -31.83 31.01
C GLU A 11 23.29 -32.73 29.82
N ASP A 12 23.80 -33.94 30.07
CA ASP A 12 24.08 -34.93 29.03
C ASP A 12 22.82 -35.30 28.24
N ARG A 13 21.68 -35.45 28.94
CA ARG A 13 20.38 -35.72 28.30
C ARG A 13 19.95 -34.56 27.41
N ARG A 14 20.17 -33.31 27.84
CA ARG A 14 19.84 -32.11 27.07
C ARG A 14 20.70 -32.01 25.81
N LEU A 15 22.02 -32.19 25.93
CA LEU A 15 22.95 -32.15 24.81
C LEU A 15 22.67 -33.27 23.80
N ALA A 16 22.38 -34.49 24.27
CA ALA A 16 22.02 -35.60 23.39
C ALA A 16 20.71 -35.34 22.63
N LYS A 17 19.68 -34.78 23.29
CA LYS A 17 18.43 -34.36 22.63
C LYS A 17 18.68 -33.28 21.57
N LEU A 18 19.54 -32.30 21.86
CA LEU A 18 19.92 -31.26 20.89
C LEU A 18 20.67 -31.85 19.69
N ALA A 19 21.61 -32.76 19.92
CA ALA A 19 22.35 -33.44 18.86
C ALA A 19 21.42 -34.31 17.98
N GLN A 20 20.49 -35.03 18.60
CA GLN A 20 19.46 -35.81 17.89
C GLN A 20 18.56 -34.90 17.06
N ALA A 21 18.09 -33.78 17.62
CA ALA A 21 17.28 -32.80 16.89
C ALA A 21 18.04 -32.18 15.72
N ARG A 22 19.33 -31.87 15.86
CA ARG A 22 20.20 -31.38 14.78
C ARG A 22 20.32 -32.42 13.67
N ARG A 23 20.63 -33.68 14.01
CA ARG A 23 20.72 -34.80 13.04
C ARG A 23 19.39 -35.02 12.30
N TYR A 24 18.27 -34.95 13.02
CA TYR A 24 16.95 -35.05 12.40
C TYR A 24 16.71 -33.87 11.44
N ARG A 25 16.96 -32.63 11.85
CA ARG A 25 16.80 -31.44 10.98
C ARG A 25 17.64 -31.51 9.70
N SER A 26 18.86 -32.07 9.76
CA SER A 26 19.72 -32.26 8.59
C SER A 26 19.37 -33.47 7.73
N SER A 27 18.61 -34.44 8.28
CA SER A 27 18.20 -35.65 7.55
C SER A 27 17.21 -35.33 6.43
N PRO A 28 17.12 -36.19 5.39
CA PRO A 28 16.11 -36.04 4.33
C PRO A 28 14.69 -35.94 4.89
N LYS A 29 14.34 -36.79 5.88
CA LYS A 29 13.02 -36.80 6.53
C LYS A 29 12.72 -35.51 7.30
N GLY A 30 13.71 -34.93 7.98
CA GLY A 30 13.54 -33.64 8.66
C GLY A 30 13.43 -32.46 7.69
N LYS A 31 14.18 -32.48 6.59
CA LYS A 31 14.07 -31.49 5.51
C LYS A 31 12.70 -31.55 4.82
N THR A 32 12.20 -32.74 4.51
CA THR A 32 10.85 -32.90 3.91
C THR A 32 9.75 -32.47 4.87
N THR A 33 9.86 -32.81 6.16
CA THR A 33 8.89 -32.38 7.18
C THR A 33 8.89 -30.86 7.34
N LYS A 34 10.07 -30.22 7.36
CA LYS A 34 10.18 -28.75 7.37
C LYS A 34 9.61 -28.13 6.09
N SER A 35 9.89 -28.70 4.93
CA SER A 35 9.34 -28.24 3.66
C SER A 35 7.82 -28.32 3.65
N ALA A 36 7.23 -29.45 4.07
CA ALA A 36 5.79 -29.63 4.13
C ALA A 36 5.11 -28.69 5.15
N ALA A 37 5.77 -28.43 6.29
CA ALA A 37 5.31 -27.41 7.24
C ALA A 37 5.33 -26.00 6.62
N ASN A 38 6.42 -25.64 5.94
CA ASN A 38 6.53 -24.37 5.24
C ASN A 38 5.48 -24.22 4.13
N CYS A 39 5.20 -25.28 3.36
CA CYS A 39 4.15 -25.28 2.33
C CYS A 39 2.78 -25.03 2.94
N ARG A 40 2.40 -25.75 4.00
CA ARG A 40 1.12 -25.54 4.69
C ARG A 40 0.98 -24.12 5.26
N GLN A 41 2.05 -23.59 5.85
CA GLN A 41 2.06 -22.23 6.36
C GLN A 41 1.91 -21.20 5.22
N TYR A 42 2.57 -21.44 4.09
CA TYR A 42 2.42 -20.62 2.89
C TYR A 42 1.00 -20.66 2.33
N GLU A 43 0.39 -21.84 2.21
CA GLU A 43 -0.99 -22.02 1.75
C GLU A 43 -1.99 -21.29 2.66
N GLN A 44 -1.86 -21.46 3.98
CA GLN A 44 -2.69 -20.73 4.96
C GLN A 44 -2.54 -19.22 4.82
N ARG A 45 -1.30 -18.72 4.64
CA ARG A 45 -1.06 -17.30 4.39
C ARG A 45 -1.76 -16.83 3.11
N MET A 46 -1.67 -17.60 2.03
CA MET A 46 -2.30 -17.25 0.76
C MET A 46 -3.83 -17.28 0.84
N GLN A 47 -4.42 -18.18 1.63
CA GLN A 47 -5.86 -18.20 1.90
C GLN A 47 -6.32 -16.93 2.62
N ILE A 48 -5.58 -16.48 3.64
CA ILE A 48 -5.90 -15.22 4.35
C ILE A 48 -5.82 -14.03 3.39
N VAL A 49 -4.78 -13.97 2.56
CA VAL A 49 -4.61 -12.90 1.57
C VAL A 49 -5.76 -12.90 0.54
N ALA A 50 -6.15 -14.07 0.04
CA ALA A 50 -7.27 -14.21 -0.88
C ALA A 50 -8.61 -13.83 -0.24
N ALA A 51 -8.83 -14.19 1.02
CA ALA A 51 -10.02 -13.80 1.77
C ALA A 51 -10.10 -12.27 1.93
N GLY A 52 -8.98 -11.60 2.23
CA GLY A 52 -8.91 -10.14 2.30
C GLY A 52 -9.20 -9.42 0.98
N LEU A 53 -8.92 -10.08 -0.16
CA LEU A 53 -9.30 -9.57 -1.49
C LEU A 53 -10.73 -9.94 -1.90
N SER A 54 -11.39 -10.84 -1.17
CA SER A 54 -12.76 -11.28 -1.46
C SER A 54 -13.80 -10.55 -0.59
N ALA A 55 -13.39 -9.99 0.54
CA ALA A 55 -14.18 -9.07 1.34
C ALA A 55 -14.01 -7.63 0.81
N GLY A 56 -15.10 -6.86 0.73
CA GLY A 56 -15.06 -5.51 0.17
C GLY A 56 -16.43 -4.95 -0.17
N VAL A 57 -16.45 -3.85 -0.92
CA VAL A 57 -17.67 -3.13 -1.33
C VAL A 57 -17.86 -3.30 -2.84
N ARG A 58 -19.10 -3.57 -3.26
CA ARG A 58 -19.50 -3.51 -4.67
C ARG A 58 -20.07 -2.13 -4.97
N LEU A 59 -19.60 -1.55 -6.07
CA LEU A 59 -20.08 -0.28 -6.62
C LEU A 59 -21.00 -0.61 -7.80
N PRO A 60 -22.32 -0.70 -7.59
CA PRO A 60 -23.26 -1.15 -8.63
C PRO A 60 -23.21 -0.24 -9.85
N ASP A 61 -23.11 1.08 -9.65
CA ASP A 61 -23.15 2.07 -10.72
C ASP A 61 -21.93 2.00 -11.65
N LEU A 62 -20.81 1.44 -11.17
CA LEU A 62 -19.59 1.26 -11.94
C LEU A 62 -19.35 -0.21 -12.31
N SER A 63 -20.17 -1.14 -11.81
CA SER A 63 -19.94 -2.59 -11.92
C SER A 63 -18.55 -3.02 -11.41
N LEU A 64 -18.04 -2.34 -10.38
CA LEU A 64 -16.72 -2.59 -9.79
C LEU A 64 -16.81 -3.20 -8.40
N PHE A 65 -15.75 -3.90 -8.00
CA PHE A 65 -15.55 -4.39 -6.64
C PHE A 65 -14.26 -3.81 -6.06
N VAL A 66 -14.36 -3.21 -4.87
CA VAL A 66 -13.21 -2.62 -4.16
C VAL A 66 -12.88 -3.48 -2.95
N PRO A 67 -11.68 -4.10 -2.88
CA PRO A 67 -11.28 -4.92 -1.74
C PRO A 67 -11.26 -4.12 -0.42
N GLY A 68 -11.68 -4.76 0.67
CA GLY A 68 -11.69 -4.15 2.01
C GLY A 68 -10.31 -3.73 2.47
N VAL A 69 -9.29 -4.55 2.22
CA VAL A 69 -7.88 -4.21 2.53
C VAL A 69 -7.38 -2.98 1.76
N LEU A 70 -7.90 -2.73 0.56
CA LEU A 70 -7.60 -1.51 -0.20
C LEU A 70 -8.24 -0.32 0.53
N LEU A 71 -9.51 -0.39 0.90
CA LEU A 71 -10.22 0.66 1.63
C LEU A 71 -9.54 1.00 2.97
N GLU A 72 -9.16 -0.02 3.75
CA GLU A 72 -8.47 0.13 5.03
C GLU A 72 -7.15 0.90 4.88
N ARG A 73 -6.37 0.60 3.83
CA ARG A 73 -5.11 1.30 3.55
C ARG A 73 -5.38 2.71 3.02
N GLY A 74 -6.37 2.86 2.15
CA GLY A 74 -6.79 4.14 1.61
C GLY A 74 -7.36 5.09 2.66
N ALA A 75 -7.82 4.60 3.82
CA ALA A 75 -8.27 5.43 4.94
C ALA A 75 -7.12 6.06 5.76
N ARG A 76 -5.89 5.52 5.68
CA ARG A 76 -4.75 6.00 6.48
C ARG A 76 -4.40 7.45 6.17
N VAL A 77 -4.12 8.25 7.20
CA VAL A 77 -3.51 9.58 6.99
C VAL A 77 -2.03 9.36 6.70
N LEU A 78 -1.58 9.79 5.51
CA LEU A 78 -0.21 9.62 5.05
C LEU A 78 0.57 10.91 5.32
N ARG A 79 1.88 10.79 5.51
CA ARG A 79 2.76 11.92 5.84
C ARG A 79 3.50 12.38 4.58
N PRO A 80 3.17 13.53 3.97
CA PRO A 80 4.06 14.16 3.00
C PRO A 80 5.17 14.92 3.74
N SER A 81 6.41 14.77 3.29
CA SER A 81 7.56 15.52 3.81
C SER A 81 7.73 16.87 3.10
N TRP A 82 7.67 17.98 3.85
CA TRP A 82 7.94 19.30 3.28
C TRP A 82 9.42 19.56 2.98
N SER A 83 10.34 18.78 3.56
CA SER A 83 11.77 18.94 3.31
C SER A 83 12.15 18.68 1.84
N VAL A 84 11.35 17.90 1.11
CA VAL A 84 11.51 17.66 -0.34
C VAL A 84 11.55 18.95 -1.14
N TYR A 85 10.71 19.94 -0.78
CA TYR A 85 10.67 21.23 -1.47
C TYR A 85 11.86 22.15 -1.14
N LEU A 86 12.58 21.86 -0.06
CA LEU A 86 13.71 22.64 0.42
C LEU A 86 15.06 21.96 0.14
N ALA A 87 15.04 20.75 -0.42
CA ALA A 87 16.23 19.95 -0.62
C ALA A 87 17.13 20.55 -1.73
N PRO A 88 18.45 20.65 -1.50
CA PRO A 88 19.39 21.17 -2.49
C PRO A 88 19.58 20.21 -3.67
N THR A 89 19.23 18.94 -3.48
CA THR A 89 19.28 17.89 -4.49
C THR A 89 17.92 17.22 -4.57
N GLN A 90 17.45 16.99 -5.79
CA GLN A 90 16.22 16.25 -6.07
C GLN A 90 16.51 15.11 -7.05
N PRO A 91 15.67 14.04 -7.05
CA PRO A 91 15.69 13.01 -8.08
C PRO A 91 15.65 13.60 -9.50
N THR A 92 16.16 12.85 -10.47
CA THR A 92 16.14 13.29 -11.88
C THR A 92 14.69 13.40 -12.39
N GLU A 93 13.85 12.48 -11.96
CA GLU A 93 12.42 12.46 -12.22
C GLU A 93 11.67 12.21 -10.91
N PRO A 94 10.48 12.80 -10.71
CA PRO A 94 9.66 12.53 -9.53
C PRO A 94 9.41 11.01 -9.39
N PRO A 95 9.70 10.38 -8.23
CA PRO A 95 9.52 8.96 -8.03
C PRO A 95 8.04 8.61 -7.87
N LEU A 96 7.32 8.58 -8.99
CA LEU A 96 5.87 8.40 -9.09
C LEU A 96 5.41 6.93 -8.99
N MET A 97 6.36 5.99 -8.93
CA MET A 97 6.12 4.55 -8.76
C MET A 97 5.12 3.94 -9.75
N GLY A 98 4.90 4.59 -10.90
CA GLY A 98 3.91 4.18 -11.91
C GLY A 98 2.45 4.35 -11.50
N LEU A 99 2.14 5.15 -10.47
CA LEU A 99 0.77 5.33 -9.98
C LEU A 99 -0.07 6.31 -10.83
N TRP A 100 0.54 7.07 -11.74
CA TRP A 100 -0.11 8.22 -12.39
C TRP A 100 -0.40 8.02 -13.88
N THR A 101 0.26 7.04 -14.50
CA THR A 101 0.13 6.80 -15.94
C THR A 101 -0.46 5.40 -16.16
N PRO A 102 -1.53 5.25 -16.98
CA PRO A 102 -2.01 3.93 -17.39
C PRO A 102 -0.87 3.09 -17.96
N PRO A 103 -0.77 1.79 -17.63
CA PRO A 103 -1.75 0.95 -16.92
C PRO A 103 -1.69 0.99 -15.38
N PHE A 104 -1.08 2.02 -14.78
CA PHE A 104 -0.92 2.19 -13.33
C PHE A 104 -0.11 1.07 -12.64
N CYS A 105 0.75 0.40 -13.41
CA CYS A 105 1.60 -0.67 -12.91
C CYS A 105 2.76 -0.11 -12.09
N TYR A 106 3.10 -0.78 -10.99
CA TYR A 106 4.26 -0.41 -10.18
C TYR A 106 5.54 -0.34 -11.01
N VAL A 107 6.20 0.81 -10.97
CA VAL A 107 7.53 1.02 -11.55
C VAL A 107 8.54 1.16 -10.41
N ARG A 108 9.60 0.36 -10.45
CA ARG A 108 10.68 0.43 -9.45
C ARG A 108 11.38 1.79 -9.55
N VAL A 109 11.50 2.47 -8.42
CA VAL A 109 12.31 3.68 -8.30
C VAL A 109 13.79 3.29 -8.38
N PRO A 110 14.60 3.92 -9.25
CA PRO A 110 16.04 3.65 -9.33
C PRO A 110 16.76 3.96 -8.00
N ASP A 111 17.74 3.13 -7.65
CA ASP A 111 18.46 3.26 -6.37
C ASP A 111 19.18 4.63 -6.24
N ARG A 112 19.62 5.21 -7.36
CA ARG A 112 20.20 6.57 -7.40
C ARG A 112 19.21 7.65 -6.94
N ASP A 113 17.96 7.51 -7.34
CA ASP A 113 16.91 8.50 -7.06
C ASP A 113 16.47 8.34 -5.60
N LEU A 114 16.40 7.10 -5.10
CA LEU A 114 16.20 6.82 -3.68
C LEU A 114 17.32 7.40 -2.80
N ALA A 115 18.58 7.34 -3.25
CA ALA A 115 19.72 7.89 -2.53
C ALA A 115 19.71 9.43 -2.48
N SER A 116 19.01 10.09 -3.41
CA SER A 116 18.90 11.56 -3.46
C SER A 116 17.78 12.13 -2.58
N LEU A 117 16.96 11.27 -1.96
CA LEU A 117 15.87 11.72 -1.10
C LEU A 117 16.42 12.37 0.18
N PRO A 118 15.82 13.49 0.64
CA PRO A 118 16.25 14.20 1.85
C PRO A 118 15.76 13.49 3.12
N ILE A 119 16.20 12.25 3.33
CA ILE A 119 15.76 11.41 4.44
C ILE A 119 16.39 11.92 5.75
N GLY A 120 15.53 12.15 6.74
CA GLY A 120 15.89 12.55 8.10
C GLY A 120 15.55 11.48 9.14
N THR A 121 15.76 11.82 10.41
CA THR A 121 15.56 10.90 11.55
C THR A 121 14.13 10.86 12.08
N ASN A 122 13.30 11.86 11.75
CA ASN A 122 11.91 11.92 12.19
C ASN A 122 10.96 11.25 11.18
N LEU A 123 9.73 10.94 11.62
CA LEU A 123 8.72 10.27 10.78
C LEU A 123 8.34 11.09 9.53
N TRP A 124 8.35 12.41 9.65
CA TRP A 124 7.99 13.36 8.59
C TRP A 124 9.08 13.54 7.53
N ASN A 125 10.29 13.07 7.77
CA ASN A 125 11.41 13.03 6.83
C ASN A 125 11.85 11.58 6.57
N SER A 126 11.02 10.59 6.90
CA SER A 126 11.28 9.20 6.52
C SER A 126 11.27 9.02 5.01
N LYS A 127 11.87 7.93 4.50
CA LYS A 127 11.81 7.58 3.07
C LYS A 127 10.37 7.54 2.56
N ALA A 128 9.47 6.92 3.34
CA ALA A 128 8.05 6.87 3.03
C ALA A 128 7.42 8.27 2.92
N ALA A 129 7.81 9.20 3.80
CA ALA A 129 7.29 10.56 3.77
C ALA A 129 7.81 11.37 2.57
N CYS A 130 9.10 11.23 2.23
CA CYS A 130 9.68 11.89 1.06
C CYS A 130 9.06 11.39 -0.24
N LEU A 131 8.93 10.06 -0.40
CA LEU A 131 8.24 9.47 -1.56
C LEU A 131 6.77 9.89 -1.61
N GLY A 132 6.13 9.98 -0.45
CA GLY A 132 4.74 10.41 -0.32
C GLY A 132 4.52 11.86 -0.71
N THR A 133 5.51 12.74 -0.57
CA THR A 133 5.39 14.13 -1.05
C THR A 133 5.11 14.19 -2.55
N TYR A 134 5.86 13.44 -3.36
CA TYR A 134 5.64 13.42 -4.81
C TYR A 134 4.24 12.91 -5.16
N GLN A 135 3.76 11.87 -4.47
CA GLN A 135 2.39 11.37 -4.71
C GLN A 135 1.33 12.39 -4.28
N ASN A 136 1.56 13.11 -3.18
CA ASN A 136 0.65 14.14 -2.69
C ASN A 136 0.54 15.32 -3.67
N THR A 137 1.66 15.72 -4.27
CA THR A 137 1.70 16.76 -5.31
C THR A 137 0.86 16.33 -6.51
N GLU A 138 1.14 15.15 -7.06
CA GLU A 138 0.40 14.64 -8.22
C GLU A 138 -1.08 14.42 -7.94
N ILE A 139 -1.48 13.94 -6.74
CA ILE A 139 -2.90 13.87 -6.34
C ILE A 139 -3.55 15.24 -6.45
N THR A 140 -2.86 16.25 -5.94
CA THR A 140 -3.38 17.60 -5.91
C THR A 140 -3.54 18.12 -7.34
N GLU A 141 -2.48 18.06 -8.15
CA GLU A 141 -2.49 18.53 -9.54
C GLU A 141 -3.54 17.80 -10.38
N ALA A 142 -3.59 16.46 -10.32
CA ALA A 142 -4.58 15.66 -11.02
C ALA A 142 -6.02 15.98 -10.56
N ALA A 143 -6.22 16.28 -9.28
CA ALA A 143 -7.53 16.66 -8.76
C ALA A 143 -7.99 18.05 -9.26
N TYR A 144 -7.09 19.02 -9.39
CA TYR A 144 -7.41 20.31 -10.01
C TYR A 144 -7.83 20.14 -11.48
N VAL A 145 -7.03 19.41 -12.27
CA VAL A 145 -7.35 19.13 -13.69
C VAL A 145 -8.68 18.39 -13.83
N ARG A 146 -8.94 17.43 -12.95
CA ARG A 146 -10.18 16.67 -12.92
C ARG A 146 -11.36 17.56 -12.55
N TYR A 147 -11.22 18.40 -11.52
CA TYR A 147 -12.25 19.33 -11.09
C TYR A 147 -12.71 20.23 -12.25
N ASP A 148 -11.77 20.88 -12.93
CA ASP A 148 -12.09 21.78 -14.05
C ASP A 148 -12.88 21.07 -15.15
N ARG A 149 -12.58 19.78 -15.40
CA ARG A 149 -13.30 18.95 -16.35
C ARG A 149 -14.69 18.52 -15.83
N TRP A 150 -14.78 18.08 -14.58
CA TRP A 150 -15.99 17.46 -14.01
C TRP A 150 -17.12 18.44 -13.72
N VAL A 151 -16.79 19.73 -13.58
CA VAL A 151 -17.80 20.79 -13.46
C VAL A 151 -18.64 20.93 -14.74
N VAL A 152 -18.03 20.71 -15.91
CA VAL A 152 -18.70 20.93 -17.21
C VAL A 152 -19.07 19.63 -17.93
N ALA A 153 -18.47 18.50 -17.56
CA ALA A 153 -18.75 17.21 -18.19
C ALA A 153 -20.09 16.61 -17.74
N THR A 154 -20.72 15.81 -18.63
CA THR A 154 -21.92 15.06 -18.30
C THR A 154 -21.60 13.90 -17.35
N GLU A 155 -22.60 13.48 -16.58
CA GLU A 155 -22.44 12.41 -15.60
C GLU A 155 -22.03 11.09 -16.26
N GLU A 156 -22.62 10.75 -17.41
CA GLU A 156 -22.34 9.50 -18.13
C GLU A 156 -20.88 9.45 -18.61
N ARG A 157 -20.36 10.58 -19.07
CA ARG A 157 -18.95 10.69 -19.47
C ARG A 157 -18.03 10.49 -18.27
N ILE A 158 -18.34 11.14 -17.16
CA ILE A 158 -17.55 11.01 -15.93
C ILE A 158 -17.61 9.55 -15.42
N ALA A 159 -18.79 8.93 -15.41
CA ALA A 159 -18.97 7.55 -14.98
C ALA A 159 -18.11 6.58 -15.80
N ALA A 160 -18.07 6.75 -17.13
CA ALA A 160 -17.24 5.94 -18.01
C ALA A 160 -15.74 6.12 -17.72
N GLU A 161 -15.27 7.37 -17.61
CA GLU A 161 -13.87 7.69 -17.28
C GLU A 161 -13.46 7.12 -15.91
N VAL A 162 -14.31 7.31 -14.89
CA VAL A 162 -14.08 6.82 -13.52
C VAL A 162 -14.08 5.29 -13.48
N GLY A 163 -15.02 4.64 -14.17
CA GLY A 163 -15.12 3.18 -14.22
C GLY A 163 -13.87 2.55 -14.81
N GLU A 164 -13.37 3.07 -15.94
CA GLU A 164 -12.15 2.59 -16.60
C GLU A 164 -10.91 2.82 -15.71
N GLU A 165 -10.76 4.03 -15.18
CA GLU A 165 -9.61 4.39 -14.35
C GLU A 165 -9.59 3.58 -13.04
N LEU A 166 -10.71 3.52 -12.30
CA LEU A 166 -10.80 2.75 -11.06
C LEU A 166 -10.60 1.25 -11.32
N GLY A 167 -11.19 0.70 -12.36
CA GLY A 167 -11.01 -0.71 -12.72
C GLY A 167 -9.53 -1.06 -12.93
N THR A 168 -8.83 -0.24 -13.72
CA THR A 168 -7.40 -0.43 -14.00
C THR A 168 -6.55 -0.26 -12.75
N ARG A 169 -6.80 0.79 -11.94
CA ARG A 169 -6.06 1.04 -10.69
C ARG A 169 -6.25 -0.07 -9.67
N ILE A 170 -7.49 -0.54 -9.47
CA ILE A 170 -7.80 -1.64 -8.53
C ILE A 170 -7.10 -2.92 -8.98
N ALA A 171 -7.15 -3.26 -10.26
CA ALA A 171 -6.47 -4.43 -10.80
C ALA A 171 -4.94 -4.37 -10.59
N SER A 172 -4.32 -3.24 -10.93
CA SER A 172 -2.89 -3.02 -10.75
C SER A 172 -2.48 -3.03 -9.27
N TRP A 173 -3.31 -2.44 -8.39
CA TRP A 173 -3.10 -2.47 -6.94
C TRP A 173 -3.18 -3.89 -6.38
N CYS A 174 -4.21 -4.67 -6.76
CA CYS A 174 -4.36 -6.06 -6.35
C CYS A 174 -3.19 -6.93 -6.81
N SER A 175 -2.70 -6.71 -8.03
CA SER A 175 -1.52 -7.39 -8.56
C SER A 175 -0.26 -7.08 -7.73
N LEU A 176 -0.02 -5.79 -7.43
CA LEU A 176 1.08 -5.37 -6.57
C LEU A 176 0.95 -5.97 -5.17
N TRP A 177 -0.24 -5.93 -4.57
CA TRP A 177 -0.53 -6.49 -3.25
C TRP A 177 -0.20 -7.98 -3.20
N LEU A 178 -0.70 -8.76 -4.15
CA LEU A 178 -0.41 -10.19 -4.24
C LEU A 178 1.09 -10.47 -4.43
N SER A 179 1.78 -9.68 -5.25
CA SER A 179 3.22 -9.81 -5.46
C SER A 179 3.99 -9.59 -4.16
N GLU A 180 3.58 -8.61 -3.36
CA GLU A 180 4.20 -8.22 -2.11
C GLU A 180 3.91 -9.24 -1.00
N GLN A 181 2.70 -9.80 -0.96
CA GLN A 181 2.35 -10.88 -0.03
C GLN A 181 3.11 -12.18 -0.30
N ARG A 182 3.59 -12.38 -1.52
CA ARG A 182 4.46 -13.53 -1.88
C ARG A 182 5.93 -13.25 -1.61
N ALA A 183 6.33 -11.99 -1.40
CA ALA A 183 7.70 -11.64 -1.12
C ALA A 183 8.19 -12.20 0.24
N ARG A 184 9.49 -12.51 0.31
CA ARG A 184 10.12 -13.02 1.53
C ARG A 184 10.29 -11.94 2.61
N SER A 185 10.49 -10.71 2.18
CA SER A 185 10.66 -9.52 3.02
C SER A 185 9.83 -8.39 2.44
N PRO A 186 9.19 -7.57 3.28
CA PRO A 186 8.46 -6.41 2.80
C PRO A 186 9.42 -5.39 2.18
N ASP A 187 9.05 -4.89 1.01
CA ASP A 187 9.77 -3.81 0.33
C ASP A 187 9.12 -2.48 0.72
N GLU A 188 9.89 -1.61 1.40
CA GLU A 188 9.40 -0.32 1.90
C GLU A 188 8.82 0.55 0.78
N VAL A 189 9.43 0.58 -0.40
CA VAL A 189 8.97 1.41 -1.53
C VAL A 189 7.65 0.86 -2.08
N LYS A 190 7.51 -0.47 -2.16
CA LYS A 190 6.22 -1.08 -2.53
C LYS A 190 5.13 -0.86 -1.50
N GLN A 191 5.47 -0.83 -0.20
CA GLN A 191 4.49 -0.48 0.83
C GLN A 191 3.97 0.95 0.64
N VAL A 192 4.86 1.90 0.31
CA VAL A 192 4.47 3.28 -0.02
C VAL A 192 3.58 3.30 -1.27
N ALA A 193 3.94 2.58 -2.33
CA ALA A 193 3.12 2.46 -3.53
C ALA A 193 1.72 1.87 -3.24
N LEU A 194 1.63 0.88 -2.35
CA LEU A 194 0.36 0.28 -1.92
C LEU A 194 -0.50 1.25 -1.10
N ASP A 195 0.09 2.01 -0.18
CA ASP A 195 -0.65 3.01 0.61
C ASP A 195 -1.16 4.15 -0.27
N TRP A 196 -0.32 4.71 -1.13
CA TRP A 196 -0.71 5.79 -2.03
C TRP A 196 -1.63 5.33 -3.15
N GLY A 197 -1.41 4.14 -3.73
CA GLY A 197 -2.33 3.58 -4.73
C GLY A 197 -3.73 3.36 -4.16
N ALA A 198 -3.84 2.86 -2.92
CA ALA A 198 -5.11 2.74 -2.22
C ALA A 198 -5.73 4.12 -1.92
N LYS A 199 -4.91 5.08 -1.48
CA LYS A 199 -5.35 6.46 -1.23
C LYS A 199 -5.95 7.10 -2.49
N VAL A 200 -5.27 7.00 -3.64
CA VAL A 200 -5.73 7.56 -4.91
C VAL A 200 -7.09 6.97 -5.32
N VAL A 201 -7.24 5.65 -5.22
CA VAL A 201 -8.52 4.96 -5.50
C VAL A 201 -9.63 5.46 -4.58
N CYS A 202 -9.40 5.52 -3.27
CA CYS A 202 -10.42 6.00 -2.32
C CYS A 202 -10.80 7.46 -2.54
N LEU A 203 -9.83 8.34 -2.82
CA LEU A 203 -10.11 9.75 -3.08
C LEU A 203 -10.92 9.92 -4.36
N LEU A 204 -10.58 9.20 -5.44
CA LEU A 204 -11.33 9.24 -6.69
C LEU A 204 -12.76 8.72 -6.50
N LEU A 205 -12.93 7.65 -5.72
CA LEU A 205 -14.24 7.11 -5.40
C LEU A 205 -15.11 8.10 -4.60
N THR A 206 -14.59 8.67 -3.52
CA THR A 206 -15.32 9.65 -2.71
C THR A 206 -15.62 10.93 -3.49
N GLU A 207 -14.74 11.33 -4.40
CA GLU A 207 -14.97 12.48 -5.27
C GLU A 207 -16.09 12.21 -6.28
N TRP A 208 -16.09 11.02 -6.87
CA TRP A 208 -17.17 10.55 -7.74
C TRP A 208 -18.51 10.52 -7.02
N GLU A 209 -18.58 9.95 -5.81
CA GLU A 209 -19.79 9.91 -4.99
C GLU A 209 -20.33 11.33 -4.71
N CYS A 210 -19.45 12.28 -4.37
CA CYS A 210 -19.83 13.69 -4.20
C CYS A 210 -20.43 14.26 -5.50
N ARG A 211 -19.78 14.02 -6.65
CA ARG A 211 -20.24 14.54 -7.94
C ARG A 211 -21.56 13.93 -8.41
N VAL A 212 -21.82 12.66 -8.12
CA VAL A 212 -23.09 11.97 -8.46
C VAL A 212 -24.21 12.43 -7.56
N HIS A 213 -24.00 12.45 -6.24
CA HIS A 213 -25.07 12.72 -5.30
C HIS A 213 -25.44 14.20 -5.21
N GLU A 214 -24.47 15.11 -5.34
CA GLU A 214 -24.70 16.55 -5.21
C GLU A 214 -24.81 17.28 -6.57
N GLY A 215 -24.55 16.58 -7.67
CA GLY A 215 -24.50 17.15 -9.01
C GLY A 215 -23.35 18.15 -9.20
N ALA A 216 -23.34 18.84 -10.36
CA ALA A 216 -22.27 19.79 -10.69
C ALA A 216 -22.19 20.96 -9.70
N LYS A 217 -23.35 21.57 -9.37
CA LYS A 217 -23.40 22.72 -8.45
C LYS A 217 -22.97 22.37 -7.02
N GLY A 218 -23.41 21.22 -6.50
CA GLY A 218 -22.99 20.77 -5.18
C GLY A 218 -21.50 20.43 -5.13
N TYR A 219 -20.97 19.83 -6.20
CA TYR A 219 -19.54 19.60 -6.36
C TYR A 219 -18.71 20.91 -6.36
N GLU A 220 -19.17 21.97 -7.04
CA GLU A 220 -18.57 23.32 -6.98
C GLU A 220 -18.66 23.96 -5.59
N GLU A 221 -19.80 23.79 -4.90
CA GLU A 221 -19.96 24.29 -3.54
C GLU A 221 -19.04 23.54 -2.55
N ALA A 222 -18.94 22.22 -2.67
CA ALA A 222 -18.04 21.39 -1.89
C ALA A 222 -16.58 21.81 -2.07
N ARG A 223 -16.18 22.14 -3.31
CA ARG A 223 -14.86 22.73 -3.62
C ARG A 223 -14.62 24.03 -2.85
N THR A 224 -15.58 24.95 -2.94
CA THR A 224 -15.49 26.29 -2.33
C THR A 224 -15.37 26.19 -0.80
N LEU A 225 -16.11 25.27 -0.18
CA LEU A 225 -16.08 25.02 1.26
C LEU A 225 -14.88 24.16 1.70
N GLY A 226 -14.04 23.71 0.76
CA GLY A 226 -12.88 22.89 1.08
C GLY A 226 -13.25 21.48 1.54
N ARG A 227 -14.37 20.93 1.05
CA ARG A 227 -14.95 19.63 1.44
C ARG A 227 -14.62 18.50 0.46
N LEU A 228 -14.03 18.79 -0.71
CA LEU A 228 -13.60 17.72 -1.60
C LEU A 228 -12.55 16.82 -0.93
N PRO A 229 -12.53 15.51 -1.23
CA PRO A 229 -11.77 14.54 -0.47
C PRO A 229 -10.26 14.83 -0.46
N TRP A 230 -9.71 15.35 -1.56
CA TRP A 230 -8.30 15.74 -1.62
C TRP A 230 -7.99 17.02 -0.82
N GLN A 231 -8.94 17.95 -0.67
CA GLN A 231 -8.81 19.10 0.22
C GLN A 231 -8.89 18.65 1.70
N ALA A 232 -9.81 17.73 2.00
CA ALA A 232 -9.94 17.12 3.32
C ALA A 232 -8.67 16.32 3.69
N MET A 233 -8.05 15.61 2.75
CA MET A 233 -6.77 14.93 2.93
C MET A 233 -5.66 15.92 3.33
N GLY A 234 -5.56 17.06 2.64
CA GLY A 234 -4.59 18.11 2.99
C GLY A 234 -4.78 18.62 4.41
N LYS A 235 -6.04 18.89 4.82
CA LYS A 235 -6.39 19.30 6.19
C LYS A 235 -6.05 18.21 7.22
N ALA A 236 -6.32 16.94 6.93
CA ALA A 236 -6.02 15.82 7.81
C ALA A 236 -4.50 15.63 8.00
N SER A 237 -3.74 15.73 6.91
CA SER A 237 -2.27 15.65 6.94
C SER A 237 -1.68 16.79 7.76
N ARG A 238 -2.22 18.01 7.63
CA ARG A 238 -1.78 19.15 8.44
C ARG A 238 -2.07 18.95 9.93
N ARG A 239 -3.27 18.51 10.29
CA ARG A 239 -3.63 18.21 11.68
C ARG A 239 -2.73 17.14 12.29
N LEU A 240 -2.38 16.11 11.51
CA LEU A 240 -1.45 15.07 11.96
C LEU A 240 -0.06 15.66 12.21
N PHE A 241 0.42 16.55 11.34
CA PHE A 241 1.70 17.23 11.55
C PHE A 241 1.71 18.04 12.84
N ASP A 242 0.71 18.89 13.04
CA ASP A 242 0.62 19.76 14.22
C ASP A 242 0.47 18.96 15.53
N ALA A 243 0.01 17.70 15.47
CA ALA A 243 -0.12 16.81 16.63
C ALA A 243 1.14 15.99 16.95
N GLU A 244 2.03 15.79 15.97
CA GLU A 244 3.23 14.95 16.09
C GLU A 244 4.55 15.75 16.25
N MET A 245 4.46 17.07 16.16
CA MET A 245 5.57 18.03 16.28
C MET A 245 5.49 18.81 17.58
#